data_AF-A0A941EQJ0-F1
#
_entry.id   AF-A0A941EQJ0-F1
#
_cell.length_a   1.000
_cell.length_b   1.000
_cell.length_c   1.000
_cell.angle_alpha   90.00
_cell.angle_beta   90.00
_cell.angle_gamma   90.00
#
_symmetry.space_group_name_H-M   'P 1'
#
loop_
_entity.id
_entity.type
_entity.pdbx_description
1 polymer ?
#
loop_
_entity_poly.entity_id
_entity_poly.type
_entity_poly.pdbx_seq_one_letter_code
_entity_poly.pdbx_strand_id
1 'polypeptide(L)'
;MSPDPQHTALEDELLAWIADWTEGEGGGAPGPETDLMAGGLLDSMGLVAMIAFLEERTGVKFDFESFDPTAHVTVRALVATFTERQAAG
;
A
#
# COMPACT_ATOMS: atom_id res chain seq x y z
N MET A 1 -4.91 14.56 -17.50
CA MET A 1 -4.26 13.60 -16.58
C MET A 1 -3.26 12.83 -17.41
N SER A 2 -1.97 13.16 -17.32
CA SER A 2 -0.95 12.27 -17.88
C SER A 2 -1.02 10.98 -17.06
N PRO A 3 -1.07 9.79 -17.69
CA PRO A 3 -0.73 8.59 -16.95
C PRO A 3 0.70 8.78 -16.45
N ASP A 4 0.87 8.85 -15.14
CA ASP A 4 2.21 8.78 -14.56
C ASP A 4 2.82 7.46 -15.05
N PRO A 5 3.96 7.48 -15.76
CA PRO A 5 4.54 6.28 -16.36
C PRO A 5 4.95 5.21 -15.34
N GLN A 6 4.80 5.49 -14.04
CA GLN A 6 5.01 4.55 -12.93
C GLN A 6 3.72 4.07 -12.28
N HIS A 7 2.53 4.44 -12.78
CA HIS A 7 1.27 3.92 -12.25
C HIS A 7 1.12 2.45 -12.63
N THR A 8 1.24 1.57 -11.65
CA THR A 8 1.16 0.11 -11.86
C THR A 8 -0.24 -0.40 -11.54
N ALA A 9 -0.63 -1.53 -12.14
CA ALA A 9 -1.90 -2.18 -11.80
C ALA A 9 -1.98 -2.51 -10.29
N LEU A 10 -0.85 -2.81 -9.64
CA LEU A 10 -0.79 -3.07 -8.20
C LEU A 10 -1.11 -1.81 -7.38
N GLU A 11 -0.72 -0.63 -7.85
CA GLU A 11 -1.04 0.64 -7.21
C GLU A 11 -2.56 0.91 -7.27
N ASP A 12 -3.18 0.78 -8.44
CA ASP A 12 -4.63 0.91 -8.60
C ASP A 12 -5.40 -0.12 -7.74
N GLU A 13 -4.93 -1.38 -7.70
CA GLU A 13 -5.51 -2.44 -6.88
C GLU A 13 -5.41 -2.14 -5.38
N LEU A 14 -4.24 -1.66 -4.93
CA LEU A 14 -4.01 -1.29 -3.53
C LEU A 14 -4.86 -0.08 -3.14
N LEU A 15 -4.95 0.94 -4.00
CA LEU A 15 -5.80 2.11 -3.76
C LEU A 15 -7.28 1.74 -3.67
N ALA A 16 -7.75 0.86 -4.55
CA ALA A 16 -9.12 0.34 -4.49
C ALA A 16 -9.37 -0.47 -3.21
N TRP A 17 -8.41 -1.30 -2.80
CA TRP A 17 -8.50 -2.08 -1.56
C TRP A 17 -8.55 -1.17 -0.33
N ILE A 18 -7.70 -0.14 -0.26
CA ILE A 18 -7.72 0.81 0.86
C ILE A 18 -9.03 1.59 0.86
N ALA A 19 -9.52 2.03 -0.30
CA ALA A 19 -10.79 2.73 -0.40
C ALA A 19 -11.96 1.89 0.12
N ASP A 20 -12.04 0.61 -0.26
CA ASP A 20 -13.02 -0.37 0.24
C ASP A 20 -12.90 -0.57 1.76
N TRP A 21 -11.66 -0.72 2.26
CA TRP A 21 -11.39 -0.85 3.68
C TRP A 21 -11.85 0.39 4.49
N THR A 22 -11.67 1.58 3.93
CA THR A 22 -12.00 2.87 4.58
C THR A 22 -13.42 3.37 4.30
N GLU A 23 -14.19 2.70 3.44
CA GLU A 23 -15.51 3.16 2.97
C GLU A 23 -16.49 3.40 4.14
N GLY A 24 -16.26 2.76 5.29
CA GLY A 24 -17.03 2.96 6.53
C GLY A 24 -16.69 4.24 7.34
N GLU A 25 -15.54 4.87 7.11
CA GLU A 25 -15.01 5.95 7.96
C GLU A 25 -15.09 7.35 7.31
N GLY A 26 -15.58 7.44 6.06
CA GLY A 26 -15.76 8.72 5.36
C GLY A 26 -14.46 9.41 4.91
N GLY A 27 -13.32 8.73 5.04
CA GLY A 27 -12.05 9.14 4.44
C GLY A 27 -12.09 8.88 2.94
N GLY A 28 -11.90 9.92 2.13
CA GLY A 28 -11.82 9.76 0.67
C GLY A 28 -10.65 8.87 0.26
N ALA A 29 -10.73 8.32 -0.96
CA ALA A 29 -9.68 7.47 -1.52
C ALA A 29 -8.30 8.16 -1.41
N PRO A 30 -7.29 7.50 -0.81
CA PRO A 30 -5.95 8.06 -0.70
C PRO A 30 -5.32 8.24 -2.08
N GLY A 31 -4.36 9.17 -2.18
CA GLY A 31 -3.47 9.24 -3.33
C GLY A 31 -2.25 8.33 -3.16
N PRO A 32 -1.45 8.13 -4.22
CA PRO A 32 -0.27 7.25 -4.17
C PRO A 32 0.84 7.76 -3.23
N GLU A 33 0.91 9.07 -3.03
CA GLU A 33 1.83 9.75 -2.10
C GLU A 33 1.21 9.99 -0.72
N THR A 34 -0.04 9.57 -0.50
CA THR A 34 -0.70 9.76 0.79
C THR A 34 -0.09 8.82 1.82
N ASP A 35 0.28 9.39 2.96
CA ASP A 35 0.72 8.62 4.11
C ASP A 35 -0.48 7.91 4.76
N LEU A 36 -0.45 6.60 4.72
CA LEU A 36 -1.51 5.72 5.20
C LEU A 36 -1.57 5.68 6.73
N MET A 37 -0.46 5.94 7.42
CA MET A 37 -0.34 5.89 8.87
C MET A 37 -0.61 7.25 9.51
N ALA A 38 -0.11 8.34 8.91
CA ALA A 38 -0.23 9.69 9.48
C ALA A 38 -1.67 10.25 9.47
N GLY A 39 -2.53 9.75 8.58
CA GLY A 39 -3.93 10.18 8.45
C GLY A 39 -4.92 9.38 9.31
N GLY A 40 -4.47 8.37 10.05
CA GLY A 40 -5.39 7.39 10.66
C GLY A 40 -6.16 6.57 9.63
N LEU A 41 -5.64 6.49 8.40
CA LEU A 41 -6.31 5.82 7.29
C LEU A 41 -6.27 4.30 7.45
N LEU A 42 -5.14 3.79 7.95
CA LEU A 42 -4.96 2.40 8.34
C LEU A 42 -4.55 2.33 9.81
N ASP A 43 -5.34 1.58 10.59
CA ASP A 43 -4.91 1.11 11.90
C ASP A 43 -3.90 -0.05 11.78
N SER A 44 -3.35 -0.48 12.91
CA SER A 44 -2.44 -1.64 12.98
C SER A 44 -2.99 -2.90 12.30
N MET A 45 -4.31 -3.15 12.38
CA MET A 45 -4.94 -4.26 11.67
C MET A 45 -5.04 -4.02 10.16
N GLY A 46 -5.37 -2.80 9.74
CA GLY A 46 -5.44 -2.43 8.32
C GLY A 46 -4.07 -2.55 7.65
N LEU A 47 -3.01 -2.14 8.34
CA LEU A 47 -1.63 -2.31 7.88
C LEU A 47 -1.26 -3.80 7.67
N VAL A 48 -1.59 -4.67 8.63
CA VAL A 48 -1.33 -6.12 8.49
C VAL A 48 -2.12 -6.72 7.32
N ALA A 49 -3.40 -6.37 7.19
CA ALA A 49 -4.24 -6.86 6.10
C ALA A 49 -3.76 -6.36 4.72
N MET A 50 -3.32 -5.10 4.65
CA MET A 50 -2.74 -4.50 3.45
C MET A 50 -1.47 -5.23 3.02
N ILE A 51 -0.56 -5.50 3.95
CA ILE A 51 0.69 -6.21 3.65
C ILE A 51 0.37 -7.64 3.20
N ALA A 52 -0.55 -8.34 3.85
CA ALA A 52 -0.99 -9.66 3.43
C ALA A 52 -1.57 -9.66 2.00
N PHE A 53 -2.36 -8.64 1.64
CA PHE A 53 -2.85 -8.44 0.28
C PHE A 53 -1.70 -8.29 -0.73
N LEU A 54 -0.70 -7.46 -0.42
CA LEU A 54 0.47 -7.27 -1.28
C LEU A 54 1.31 -8.54 -1.42
N GLU A 55 1.50 -9.30 -0.34
CA GLU A 55 2.18 -10.60 -0.39
C GLU A 55 1.45 -11.60 -1.30
N GLU A 56 0.12 -11.68 -1.20
CA GLU A 56 -0.69 -12.59 -2.02
C GLU A 56 -0.63 -12.21 -3.51
N ARG A 57 -0.70 -10.91 -3.81
CA ARG A 57 -0.68 -10.40 -5.19
C ARG A 57 0.67 -10.56 -5.86
N THR A 58 1.75 -10.35 -5.12
CA THR A 58 3.10 -10.31 -5.68
C THR A 58 3.87 -11.61 -5.49
N GLY A 59 3.44 -12.47 -4.57
CA GLY A 59 4.17 -13.67 -4.14
C GLY A 59 5.41 -13.38 -3.28
N VAL A 60 5.68 -12.11 -2.98
CA VAL A 60 6.84 -11.68 -2.20
C VAL A 60 6.50 -11.66 -0.72
N LYS A 61 7.41 -12.16 0.11
CA LYS A 61 7.29 -12.06 1.56
C LYS A 61 7.77 -10.72 2.08
N PHE A 62 6.96 -10.10 2.93
CA PHE A 62 7.26 -8.83 3.57
C PHE A 62 7.73 -9.06 5.00
N ASP A 63 8.86 -8.46 5.34
CA ASP A 63 9.42 -8.57 6.68
C ASP A 63 8.94 -7.41 7.55
N PHE A 64 7.94 -7.71 8.38
CA PHE A 64 7.42 -6.80 9.39
C PHE A 64 8.45 -6.45 10.48
N GLU A 65 9.48 -7.26 10.71
CA GLU A 65 10.52 -6.95 11.70
C GLU A 65 11.41 -5.79 11.23
N SER A 66 11.60 -5.67 9.92
CA SER A 66 12.33 -4.55 9.30
C SER A 66 11.44 -3.32 9.05
N PHE A 67 10.12 -3.46 9.25
CA PHE A 67 9.16 -2.43 8.95
C PHE A 67 8.96 -1.50 10.15
N ASP A 68 9.24 -0.22 9.95
CA ASP A 68 8.95 0.81 10.94
C ASP A 68 7.57 1.42 10.63
N PRO A 69 6.52 1.12 11.42
CA PRO A 69 5.19 1.69 11.22
C PRO A 69 5.13 3.20 11.53
N THR A 70 6.19 3.77 12.11
CA THR A 70 6.32 5.22 12.32
C THR A 70 7.00 5.93 11.15
N ALA A 71 7.55 5.19 10.19
CA ALA A 71 8.05 5.74 8.94
C ALA A 71 6.90 6.17 8.03
N HIS A 72 7.17 7.07 7.08
CA HIS A 72 6.20 7.46 6.06
C HIS A 72 5.82 6.25 5.19
N VAL A 73 4.61 5.72 5.37
CA VAL A 73 4.09 4.57 4.61
C VAL A 73 3.17 5.10 3.52
N THR A 74 3.68 5.20 2.30
CA THR A 74 2.88 5.56 1.13
C THR A 74 2.63 4.35 0.25
N VAL A 75 1.50 4.37 -0.46
CA VAL A 75 1.11 3.34 -1.44
C VAL A 75 2.23 3.13 -2.46
N ARG A 76 2.79 4.22 -3.00
CA ARG A 76 3.87 4.16 -3.98
C ARG A 76 5.13 3.49 -3.43
N ALA A 77 5.55 3.84 -2.20
CA ALA A 77 6.75 3.27 -1.59
C ALA A 77 6.61 1.76 -1.38
N LEU A 78 5.44 1.30 -0.93
CA LEU A 78 5.14 -0.12 -0.78
C LEU A 78 5.16 -0.83 -2.13
N VAL A 79 4.39 -0.35 -3.10
CA VAL A 79 4.30 -0.95 -4.44
C VAL A 79 5.68 -1.06 -5.10
N ALA A 80 6.51 -0.01 -5.01
CA ALA A 80 7.88 -0.04 -5.50
C ALA A 80 8.69 -1.16 -4.83
N THR A 81 8.67 -1.21 -3.49
CA THR A 81 9.40 -2.24 -2.71
C THR A 81 9.01 -3.66 -3.11
N PHE A 82 7.71 -3.94 -3.25
CA PHE A 82 7.23 -5.27 -3.62
C PHE A 82 7.55 -5.61 -5.08
N THR A 83 7.44 -4.63 -5.99
CA THR A 83 7.77 -4.81 -7.42
C THR A 83 9.25 -5.08 -7.62
N GLU A 84 10.12 -4.33 -6.94
CA GLU A 84 11.57 -4.52 -6.98
C GLU A 84 11.96 -5.91 -6.46
N ARG A 85 11.34 -6.35 -5.36
CA ARG A 85 11.56 -7.69 -4.81
C ARG A 85 11.03 -8.81 -5.70
N GLN A 86 9.90 -8.60 -6.37
CA GLN A 86 9.36 -9.56 -7.32
C GLN A 86 10.28 -9.72 -8.54
N ALA A 87 10.83 -8.61 -9.06
CA ALA A 87 11.74 -8.63 -10.21
C ALA A 87 13.13 -9.21 -9.87
N ALA A 88 13.51 -9.23 -8.59
CA ALA A 88 14.77 -9.79 -8.10
C ALA A 88 14.71 -11.29 -7.77
N GLY A 89 13.51 -11.90 -7.79
CA GLY A 89 13.28 -13.33 -7.55
C GLY A 89 13.18 -14.15 -8.83
#